data_AF-A0A8B0SJT2-F1
#
_entry.id   AF-A0A8B0SJT2-F1
#
_cell.length_a   1.000
_cell.length_b   1.000
_cell.length_c   1.000
_cell.angle_alpha   90.00
_cell.angle_beta   90.00
_cell.angle_gamma   90.00
#
_symmetry.space_group_name_H-M   'P 1'
#
loop_
_entity.id
_entity.type
_entity.pdbx_description
1 polymer ?
#
loop_
_entity_poly.entity_id
_entity_poly.type
_entity_poly.pdbx_seq_one_letter_code
_entity_poly.pdbx_strand_id
1 'polypeptide(L)'
;MGTRARIKLVNDGKVIAATYIHMDGFVSKFAPNLILALQSVTPADILNVKRLFQMFALVGLYDGGGDENMNYLCEVDISQNQYKITIHGFQQKLLFQGTLEEFARCYDELD
;
A
#
# COMPACT_ATOMS: atom_id res chain seq x y z
N MET A 1 20.58 6.51 6.94
CA MET A 1 19.18 6.70 7.37
C MET A 1 18.34 5.95 6.34
N GLY A 2 17.68 4.85 6.71
CA GLY A 2 16.98 3.98 5.75
C GLY A 2 15.69 4.61 5.22
N THR A 3 15.27 4.22 4.02
CA THR A 3 13.99 4.63 3.42
C THR A 3 12.85 3.99 4.21
N ARG A 4 11.79 4.75 4.46
CA ARG A 4 10.58 4.31 5.15
C ARG A 4 9.38 4.41 4.23
N ALA A 5 8.64 3.32 4.10
CA ALA A 5 7.39 3.28 3.37
C ALA A 5 6.25 2.84 4.29
N ARG A 6 5.07 3.45 4.09
CA ARG A 6 3.83 2.94 4.67
C ARG A 6 2.88 2.58 3.54
N ILE A 7 2.30 1.39 3.63
CA ILE A 7 1.29 0.91 2.69
C ILE A 7 -0.02 0.78 3.46
N LYS A 8 -1.05 1.48 3.01
CA LYS A 8 -2.39 1.49 3.61
C LYS A 8 -3.37 0.82 2.67
N LEU A 9 -4.20 -0.05 3.21
CA LEU A 9 -5.40 -0.56 2.56
C LEU A 9 -6.59 0.26 3.05
N VAL A 10 -7.35 0.85 2.14
CA VAL A 10 -8.42 1.81 2.44
C VAL A 10 -9.72 1.40 1.77
N ASN A 11 -10.84 1.56 2.48
CA ASN A 11 -12.19 1.40 1.95
C ASN A 11 -13.08 2.52 2.47
N ASP A 12 -13.74 3.23 1.57
CA ASP A 12 -14.58 4.41 1.80
C ASP A 12 -13.87 5.45 2.68
N GLY A 13 -12.59 5.71 2.37
CA GLY A 13 -11.73 6.63 3.12
C GLY A 13 -11.31 6.14 4.50
N LYS A 14 -11.67 4.91 4.91
CA LYS A 14 -11.26 4.33 6.19
C LYS A 14 -10.13 3.33 5.99
N VAL A 15 -9.09 3.44 6.80
CA VAL A 15 -7.98 2.48 6.81
C VAL A 15 -8.47 1.14 7.39
N ILE A 16 -8.36 0.08 6.61
CA ILE A 16 -8.63 -1.31 7.04
C ILE A 16 -7.39 -1.91 7.69
N ALA A 17 -6.23 -1.68 7.06
CA ALA A 17 -4.96 -2.25 7.48
C ALA A 17 -3.83 -1.34 7.02
N ALA A 18 -2.71 -1.36 7.74
CA ALA A 18 -1.49 -0.71 7.28
C ALA A 18 -0.28 -1.56 7.63
N THR A 19 0.73 -1.50 6.77
CA THR A 19 2.06 -2.01 7.08
C THR A 19 3.09 -0.91 6.92
N TYR A 20 4.12 -0.99 7.74
CA TYR A 20 5.25 -0.07 7.74
C TYR A 20 6.51 -0.87 7.43
N ILE A 21 7.27 -0.38 6.45
CA ILE A 21 8.41 -1.08 5.88
C ILE A 21 9.63 -0.17 5.97
N HIS A 22 10.67 -0.67 6.62
CA HIS A 22 12.03 -0.16 6.46
C HIS A 22 12.66 -0.83 5.24
N MET A 23 13.14 -0.03 4.30
CA MET A 23 13.77 -0.52 3.08
C MET A 23 14.94 0.37 2.68
N ASP A 24 15.81 -0.14 1.83
CA ASP A 24 16.83 0.67 1.17
C ASP A 24 16.39 0.97 -0.26
N GLY A 25 16.08 2.24 -0.53
CA GLY A 25 15.86 2.72 -1.90
C GLY A 25 14.41 3.04 -2.24
N PHE A 26 13.90 2.42 -3.31
CA PHE A 26 12.80 2.92 -4.13
C PHE A 26 11.52 2.06 -4.06
N VAL A 27 10.44 2.53 -4.69
CA VAL A 27 9.14 1.84 -4.78
C VAL A 27 9.25 0.39 -5.30
N SER A 28 10.16 0.13 -6.24
CA SER A 28 10.41 -1.21 -6.79
C SER A 28 10.82 -2.25 -5.75
N LYS A 29 11.20 -1.84 -4.53
CA LYS A 29 11.53 -2.77 -3.43
C LYS A 29 10.32 -3.37 -2.73
N PHE A 30 9.15 -2.74 -2.80
CA PHE A 30 7.92 -3.30 -2.21
C PHE A 30 6.84 -3.59 -3.24
N ALA A 31 6.87 -2.92 -4.40
CA ALA A 31 5.83 -3.01 -5.41
C ALA A 31 5.58 -4.44 -5.92
N PRO A 32 6.60 -5.27 -6.25
CA PRO A 32 6.35 -6.64 -6.76
C PRO A 32 5.57 -7.50 -5.76
N ASN A 33 5.95 -7.47 -4.48
CA ASN A 33 5.24 -8.22 -3.44
C ASN A 33 3.79 -7.74 -3.26
N LEU A 34 3.57 -6.42 -3.35
CA LEU A 34 2.23 -5.85 -3.29
C LEU A 34 1.40 -6.26 -4.52
N ILE A 35 1.97 -6.21 -5.72
CA ILE A 35 1.32 -6.62 -6.97
C ILE A 35 0.88 -8.08 -6.87
N LEU A 36 1.80 -8.99 -6.53
CA LEU A 36 1.51 -10.42 -6.37
C LEU A 36 0.40 -10.66 -5.35
N ALA A 37 0.46 -9.99 -4.19
CA ALA A 37 -0.59 -10.11 -3.17
C ALA A 37 -1.95 -9.67 -3.72
N LEU A 38 -2.03 -8.50 -4.37
CA LEU A 38 -3.28 -7.95 -4.90
C LEU A 38 -3.82 -8.72 -6.12
N GLN A 39 -2.98 -9.37 -6.91
CA GLN A 39 -3.41 -10.24 -8.01
C GLN A 39 -4.03 -11.56 -7.49
N SER A 40 -3.64 -12.01 -6.29
CA SER A 40 -4.08 -13.28 -5.70
C SER A 40 -5.41 -13.21 -4.93
N VAL A 41 -5.94 -12.01 -4.70
CA VAL A 41 -7.10 -11.76 -3.86
C VAL A 41 -7.99 -10.69 -4.48
N THR A 42 -9.31 -10.74 -4.25
CA THR A 42 -10.21 -9.67 -4.71
C THR A 42 -10.52 -8.67 -3.59
N PRO A 43 -10.97 -7.44 -3.93
CA PRO A 43 -11.54 -6.51 -2.95
C PRO A 43 -12.64 -7.12 -2.07
N ALA A 44 -13.51 -7.95 -2.64
CA ALA A 44 -14.57 -8.62 -1.91
C ALA A 44 -14.04 -9.61 -0.86
N ASP A 45 -13.02 -10.40 -1.21
CA ASP A 45 -12.35 -11.32 -0.28
C ASP A 45 -11.73 -10.56 0.89
N ILE A 46 -11.05 -9.44 0.61
CA ILE A 46 -10.47 -8.56 1.62
C ILE A 46 -11.54 -8.05 2.60
N LEU A 47 -12.69 -7.61 2.09
CA LEU A 47 -13.79 -7.12 2.92
C LEU A 47 -14.38 -8.24 3.79
N ASN A 48 -14.45 -9.47 3.28
CA ASN A 48 -14.93 -10.63 4.03
C ASN A 48 -14.04 -10.93 5.25
N VAL A 49 -12.72 -10.72 5.13
CA VAL A 49 -11.75 -10.98 6.21
C VAL A 49 -11.25 -9.72 6.91
N LYS A 50 -11.84 -8.54 6.65
CA LYS A 50 -11.32 -7.23 7.15
C LYS A 50 -11.11 -7.16 8.66
N ARG A 51 -11.95 -7.85 9.45
CA ARG A 51 -11.82 -7.90 10.91
C ARG A 51 -10.53 -8.58 11.34
N LEU A 52 -10.09 -9.59 10.59
CA LEU A 52 -8.83 -10.30 10.82
C LEU A 52 -7.64 -9.37 10.54
N PHE A 53 -7.69 -8.63 9.44
CA PHE A 53 -6.66 -7.64 9.13
C PHE A 53 -6.58 -6.54 10.19
N GLN A 54 -7.72 -6.02 10.65
CA GLN A 54 -7.73 -5.04 11.74
C GLN A 54 -7.11 -5.61 13.03
N MET A 55 -7.28 -6.91 13.31
CA MET A 55 -6.68 -7.51 14.49
C MET A 55 -5.15 -7.64 14.40
N PHE A 56 -4.61 -7.98 13.22
CA PHE A 56 -3.18 -8.27 13.05
C PHE A 56 -2.35 -7.12 12.46
N ALA A 57 -2.98 -6.17 11.76
CA ALA A 57 -2.32 -5.13 10.96
C ALA A 57 -2.59 -3.69 11.45
N LEU A 58 -3.11 -3.51 12.66
CA LEU A 58 -3.16 -2.18 13.31
C LEU A 58 -1.77 -1.71 13.77
N VAL A 59 -0.80 -2.61 13.89
CA VAL A 59 0.56 -2.29 14.35
C VAL A 59 1.20 -1.20 13.47
N GLY A 60 1.02 -1.24 12.13
CA GLY A 60 1.58 -0.24 11.21
C GLY A 60 0.92 1.14 11.22
N LEU A 61 -0.23 1.31 11.88
CA LEU A 61 -0.85 2.63 12.10
C LEU A 61 -0.22 3.38 13.28
N TYR A 62 0.29 2.64 14.27
CA TYR A 62 0.91 3.20 15.46
C TYR A 62 2.44 3.20 15.37
N ASP A 63 3.01 2.16 14.73
CA ASP A 63 4.44 2.04 14.49
C ASP A 63 4.85 2.87 13.25
N GLY A 64 5.84 3.75 13.45
CA GLY A 64 6.41 4.61 12.41
C GLY A 64 6.01 6.09 12.47
N GLY A 65 5.12 6.49 13.38
CA GLY A 65 4.69 7.90 13.53
C GLY A 65 3.71 8.38 12.44
N GLY A 66 3.49 9.69 12.32
CA GLY A 66 2.60 10.26 11.30
C GLY A 66 3.10 10.05 9.86
N ASP A 67 2.17 10.10 8.90
CA ASP A 67 2.45 9.93 7.46
C ASP A 67 3.47 10.95 6.92
N GLU A 68 3.57 12.13 7.56
CA GLU A 68 4.46 13.24 7.21
C GLU A 68 5.96 12.91 7.19
N ASN A 69 6.39 11.89 7.93
CA ASN A 69 7.80 11.49 8.03
C ASN A 69 8.18 10.33 7.09
N MET A 70 7.24 9.87 6.26
CA MET A 70 7.47 8.75 5.35
C MET A 70 8.16 9.22 4.07
N ASN A 71 9.11 8.43 3.58
CA ASN A 71 9.69 8.64 2.25
C ASN A 71 8.68 8.25 1.16
N TYR A 72 7.85 7.24 1.43
CA TYR A 72 6.79 6.79 0.54
C TYR A 72 5.50 6.46 1.30
N LEU A 73 4.38 6.92 0.76
CA LEU A 73 3.04 6.57 1.20
C LEU A 73 2.31 5.91 0.05
N CYS A 74 2.05 4.61 0.17
CA CYS A 74 1.23 3.86 -0.78
C CYS A 74 -0.16 3.69 -0.17
N GLU A 75 -1.19 3.99 -0.95
CA GLU A 75 -2.58 3.74 -0.61
C GLU A 75 -3.20 2.82 -1.66
N VAL A 76 -3.83 1.75 -1.20
CA VAL A 76 -4.62 0.82 -2.01
C VAL A 76 -6.08 1.00 -1.61
N ASP A 77 -6.82 1.69 -2.46
CA ASP A 77 -8.26 1.91 -2.31
C ASP A 77 -9.04 0.78 -2.99
N ILE A 78 -9.96 0.16 -2.26
CA ILE A 78 -10.81 -0.94 -2.71
C ILE A 78 -12.31 -0.60 -2.76
N SER A 79 -12.68 0.65 -2.50
CA SER A 79 -14.08 1.10 -2.32
C SER A 79 -14.97 0.84 -3.54
N GLN A 80 -14.38 0.82 -4.73
CA GLN A 80 -15.09 0.65 -6.00
C GLN A 80 -15.11 -0.81 -6.48
N ASN A 81 -14.83 -1.79 -5.59
CA ASN A 81 -14.66 -3.20 -5.94
C ASN A 81 -13.59 -3.44 -7.04
N GLN A 82 -12.61 -2.54 -7.09
CA GLN A 82 -11.43 -2.59 -7.95
C GLN A 82 -10.27 -1.91 -7.20
N TYR A 83 -9.04 -2.23 -7.56
CA TYR A 83 -7.87 -1.62 -6.96
C TYR A 83 -7.54 -0.27 -7.61
N LYS A 84 -7.50 0.77 -6.79
CA LYS A 84 -6.86 2.04 -7.13
C LYS A 84 -5.65 2.23 -6.22
N ILE A 85 -4.48 2.36 -6.83
CA ILE A 85 -3.20 2.47 -6.13
C ILE A 85 -2.69 3.90 -6.29
N THR A 86 -2.35 4.53 -5.18
CA THR A 86 -1.79 5.88 -5.13
C THR A 86 -0.47 5.84 -4.38
N ILE A 87 0.60 6.37 -4.94
CA ILE A 87 1.89 6.48 -4.27
C ILE A 87 2.31 7.95 -4.22
N HIS A 88 2.56 8.41 -3.00
CA HIS A 88 3.23 9.68 -2.76
C HIS A 88 4.66 9.42 -2.28
N GLY A 89 5.58 10.27 -2.72
CA GLY A 89 6.92 10.36 -2.18
C GLY A 89 6.99 11.32 -0.98
N PHE A 90 8.22 11.66 -0.59
CA PHE A 90 8.49 12.63 0.46
C PHE A 90 7.73 13.95 0.22
N GLN A 91 7.24 14.57 1.31
CA GLN A 91 6.38 15.77 1.27
C GLN A 91 5.07 15.57 0.47
N GLN A 92 4.56 14.35 0.42
CA GLN A 92 3.31 14.00 -0.27
C GLN A 92 3.31 14.32 -1.78
N LYS A 93 4.48 14.37 -2.42
CA LYS A 93 4.56 14.52 -3.87
C LYS A 93 3.97 13.30 -4.55
N LEU A 94 2.93 13.45 -5.37
CA LEU A 94 2.36 12.34 -6.14
C LEU A 94 3.41 11.76 -7.10
N LEU A 95 3.65 10.46 -7.02
CA LEU A 95 4.55 9.70 -7.89
C LEU A 95 3.79 8.78 -8.84
N PHE A 96 2.68 8.22 -8.39
CA PHE A 96 1.86 7.30 -9.18
C PHE A 96 0.40 7.35 -8.71
N GLN A 97 -0.53 7.26 -9.65
CA GLN A 97 -1.94 6.97 -9.37
C GLN A 97 -2.51 6.18 -10.55
N GLY A 98 -3.10 5.02 -10.28
CA GLY A 98 -3.67 4.18 -11.34
C GLY A 98 -4.30 2.90 -10.82
N THR A 99 -4.65 2.03 -11.76
CA THR A 99 -5.15 0.67 -11.53
C THR A 99 -4.02 -0.29 -11.14
N LEU A 100 -4.36 -1.49 -10.66
CA LEU A 100 -3.38 -2.56 -10.43
C LEU A 100 -2.61 -2.94 -11.71
N GLU A 101 -3.27 -2.94 -12.87
CA GLU A 101 -2.64 -3.28 -14.14
C GLU A 101 -1.64 -2.21 -14.61
N GLU A 102 -1.96 -0.93 -14.45
CA GLU A 102 -1.01 0.17 -14.71
C GLU A 102 0.15 0.14 -13.72
N PHE A 103 -0.13 -0.18 -12.45
CA PHE A 103 0.90 -0.27 -11.42
C PHE A 103 1.87 -1.41 -11.70
N ALA A 104 1.36 -2.59 -12.06
CA ALA A 104 2.18 -3.74 -12.46
C ALA A 104 3.05 -3.39 -13.67
N ARG A 105 2.48 -2.77 -14.71
CA ARG A 105 3.28 -2.34 -15.88
C ARG A 105 4.42 -1.38 -15.55
N CYS A 106 4.30 -0.58 -14.49
CA CYS A 106 5.34 0.36 -14.08
C CYS A 106 6.41 -0.24 -13.16
N TYR A 107 6.09 -1.27 -12.36
CA TYR A 107 6.93 -1.69 -11.23
C TYR A 107 7.06 -3.21 -11.07
N ASP A 108 6.45 -4.01 -11.93
CA ASP A 108 6.63 -5.45 -12.00
C ASP A 108 7.96 -5.76 -12.70
N GLU A 109 9.06 -5.47 -12.00
CA GLU A 109 10.42 -5.89 -12.36
C GLU A 109 10.71 -7.27 -11.73
N LEU A 110 9.80 -8.24 -11.90
CA LEU A 110 10.11 -9.64 -11.62
C LEU A 110 11.10 -10.15 -12.69
N ASP A 111 12.38 -9.86 -12.47
CA ASP A 111 13.50 -10.68 -12.98
C ASP A 111 13.72 -11.90 -12.07
#